data_AF-A0A8S9B4Q6-F1
#
_entry.id   AF-A0A8S9B4Q6-F1
#
_cell.length_a   1.000
_cell.length_b   1.000
_cell.length_c   1.000
_cell.angle_alpha   90.00
_cell.angle_beta   90.00
_cell.angle_gamma   90.00
#
_symmetry.space_group_name_H-M   'P 1'
#
loop_
_entity.id
_entity.type
_entity.pdbx_description
1 polymer ?
#
loop_
_entity_poly.entity_id
_entity_poly.type
_entity_poly.pdbx_seq_one_letter_code
_entity_poly.pdbx_strand_id
1 'polypeptide(L)'
;MERPATPPPKAVPRQQAISPPTPEITRRIEENRLKAKALRERSIAAQEAAASQPTARTPSGFLAEDISSAGRKRSHAALSTANVPETSRDARITPTKDDGIQPARKFKKYVDHDFSKMTDTKGGFLSAEDDPFNKALHAPKEGEKPAHMTLKEWERHQLLKGLRNRKEGLFEPGLGLGAKEKGKKCRECGSLEIDWQWEDVFKCDICHRCKEKYPEKYSLLTKTEAKDDYLLTDPELKDAELLPHLSKPNPHKSHWHDMMLFLRYQVEEYAFKTKWGSAEALDAEFEKREADKKKRKEDKFKSKLQELKKKTRTEAYRRNNRGGGKVGQFGDRIGGGKHEHEWGQTVENADGNSVKTCVECGMEVEELEF
;
A
#
# COMPACT_ATOMS: atom_id res chain seq x y z
N MET A 1 14.46 -44.14 44.81
CA MET A 1 14.75 -43.38 43.58
C MET A 1 13.91 -42.13 43.60
N GLU A 2 14.45 -41.04 44.15
CA GLU A 2 13.77 -39.75 44.28
C GLU A 2 13.84 -38.96 42.96
N ARG A 3 12.74 -38.31 42.61
CA ARG A 3 12.62 -37.49 41.39
C ARG A 3 13.41 -36.18 41.54
N PRO A 4 14.10 -35.69 40.50
CA PRO A 4 14.76 -34.39 40.55
C PRO A 4 13.71 -33.26 40.54
N ALA A 5 13.80 -32.36 41.53
CA ALA A 5 12.97 -31.17 41.65
C ALA A 5 13.52 -30.01 40.79
N THR A 6 12.65 -29.34 40.05
CA THR A 6 12.96 -28.15 39.24
C THR A 6 13.33 -26.94 40.12
N PRO A 7 14.34 -26.13 39.73
CA PRO A 7 14.74 -24.94 40.48
C PRO A 7 13.71 -23.79 40.37
N PRO A 8 13.62 -22.90 41.37
CA PRO A 8 12.67 -21.79 41.39
C PRO A 8 13.02 -20.71 40.36
N PRO A 9 12.02 -19.95 39.86
CA PRO A 9 12.24 -18.89 38.88
C PRO A 9 13.02 -17.71 39.48
N LYS A 10 13.98 -17.16 38.71
CA LYS A 10 14.75 -15.96 39.07
C LYS A 10 13.84 -14.74 39.17
N ALA A 11 13.96 -13.99 40.27
CA ALA A 11 13.27 -12.72 40.48
C ALA A 11 13.75 -11.65 39.47
N VAL A 12 12.80 -11.04 38.77
CA VAL A 12 13.03 -9.91 37.86
C VAL A 12 13.28 -8.65 38.69
N PRO A 13 14.29 -7.81 38.40
CA PRO A 13 14.50 -6.58 39.15
C PRO A 13 13.29 -5.66 38.98
N ARG A 14 12.74 -5.23 40.11
CA ARG A 14 11.61 -4.30 40.19
C ARG A 14 11.99 -3.02 39.45
N GLN A 15 11.31 -2.73 38.34
CA GLN A 15 11.46 -1.47 37.63
C GLN A 15 11.21 -0.32 38.62
N GLN A 16 12.15 0.61 38.70
CA GLN A 16 12.04 1.79 39.56
C GLN A 16 10.72 2.51 39.23
N ALA A 17 9.90 2.74 40.26
CA ALA A 17 8.64 3.45 40.12
C ALA A 17 8.92 4.84 39.55
N ILE A 18 8.51 5.06 38.30
CA ILE A 18 8.58 6.36 37.62
C ILE A 18 7.80 7.34 38.50
N SER A 19 8.48 8.35 39.02
CA SER A 19 7.86 9.40 39.82
C SER A 19 6.71 10.03 39.02
N PRO A 20 5.54 10.26 39.63
CA PRO A 20 4.39 10.83 38.92
C PRO A 20 4.76 12.17 38.29
N PRO A 21 4.25 12.47 37.08
CA PRO A 21 4.55 13.73 36.41
C PRO A 21 4.16 14.91 37.29
N THR A 22 4.97 15.98 37.24
CA THR A 22 4.70 17.21 37.99
C THR A 22 3.30 17.74 37.63
N PRO A 23 2.60 18.41 38.56
CA PRO A 23 1.22 18.85 38.35
C PRO A 23 1.05 19.73 37.11
N GLU A 24 2.10 20.47 36.70
CA GLU A 24 2.10 21.29 35.49
C GLU A 24 2.09 20.44 34.20
N ILE A 25 2.80 19.31 34.19
CA ILE A 25 2.82 18.38 33.05
C ILE A 25 1.45 17.69 32.94
N THR A 26 0.86 17.29 34.06
CA THR A 26 -0.49 16.70 34.11
C THR A 26 -1.53 17.67 33.57
N ARG A 27 -1.44 18.96 33.94
CA ARG A 27 -2.33 20.02 33.44
C ARG A 27 -2.20 20.21 31.93
N ARG A 28 -0.97 20.22 31.38
CA ARG A 28 -0.74 20.31 29.92
C ARG A 28 -1.27 19.09 29.16
N ILE A 29 -1.17 17.90 29.74
CA ILE A 29 -1.73 16.67 29.15
C ILE A 29 -3.27 16.75 29.12
N GLU A 30 -3.89 17.22 30.20
CA GLU A 30 -5.35 17.40 30.28
C GLU A 30 -5.85 18.49 29.32
N GLU A 31 -5.16 19.63 29.23
CA GLU A 31 -5.47 20.71 28.28
C GLU A 31 -5.38 20.21 26.82
N ASN A 32 -4.36 19.42 26.48
CA ASN A 32 -4.21 18.83 25.15
C ASN A 32 -5.29 17.76 24.87
N ARG A 33 -5.68 16.98 25.88
CA ARG A 33 -6.76 16.00 25.77
C ARG A 33 -8.11 16.67 25.51
N LEU A 34 -8.38 17.79 26.19
CA LEU A 34 -9.58 18.62 25.98
C LEU A 34 -9.61 19.26 24.59
N LYS A 35 -8.48 19.82 24.13
CA LYS A 35 -8.37 20.37 22.77
C LYS A 35 -8.59 19.32 21.69
N ALA A 36 -8.03 18.12 21.84
CA ALA A 36 -8.21 17.02 20.90
C ALA A 36 -9.68 16.53 20.87
N LYS A 37 -10.34 16.45 22.04
CA LYS A 37 -11.76 16.08 22.12
C LYS A 37 -12.66 17.12 21.44
N ALA A 38 -12.42 18.41 21.69
CA ALA A 38 -13.17 19.50 21.06
C ALA A 38 -13.00 19.54 19.54
N LEU A 39 -11.80 19.26 19.02
CA LEU A 39 -11.56 19.20 17.58
C LEU A 39 -12.33 18.05 16.92
N ARG A 40 -12.37 16.89 17.58
CA ARG A 40 -13.10 15.71 17.11
C ARG A 40 -14.61 15.97 17.12
N GLU A 41 -15.13 16.54 18.20
CA GLU A 41 -16.55 16.90 18.32
C GLU A 41 -16.96 17.94 17.27
N ARG A 42 -16.13 18.95 17.01
CA ARG A 42 -16.34 19.91 15.92
C ARG A 42 -16.34 19.23 14.54
N SER A 43 -15.47 18.25 14.32
CA SER A 43 -15.43 17.50 13.04
C SER A 43 -16.66 16.61 12.84
N ILE A 44 -17.17 15.99 13.92
CA ILE A 44 -18.38 15.18 13.90
C ILE A 44 -19.60 16.08 13.67
N ALA A 45 -19.71 17.19 14.40
CA ALA A 45 -20.78 18.16 14.20
C ALA A 45 -20.78 18.76 12.78
N ALA A 46 -19.62 18.98 12.17
CA ALA A 46 -19.52 19.41 10.78
C ALA A 46 -19.98 18.32 9.79
N GLN A 47 -19.68 17.05 10.06
CA GLN A 47 -20.16 15.92 9.27
C GLN A 47 -21.68 15.71 9.42
N GLU A 48 -22.21 15.84 10.63
CA GLU A 48 -23.64 15.74 10.90
C GLU A 48 -24.42 16.93 10.31
N ALA A 49 -23.86 18.15 10.35
CA ALA A 49 -24.41 19.32 9.68
C ALA A 49 -24.39 19.18 8.15
N ALA A 50 -23.33 18.57 7.58
CA ALA A 50 -23.29 18.23 6.16
C ALA A 50 -24.27 17.11 5.78
N ALA A 51 -24.59 16.19 6.70
CA ALA A 51 -25.54 15.11 6.49
C ALA A 51 -27.02 15.54 6.61
N SER A 52 -27.30 16.67 7.26
CA SER A 52 -28.67 17.16 7.57
C SER A 52 -29.19 18.24 6.61
N GLN A 53 -28.42 18.66 5.60
CA GLN A 53 -28.93 19.53 4.54
C GLN A 53 -29.69 18.73 3.46
N PRO A 54 -30.93 19.10 3.12
CA PRO A 54 -31.66 18.46 2.02
C PRO A 54 -31.14 18.98 0.68
N THR A 55 -30.22 18.24 0.05
CA THR A 55 -29.83 18.53 -1.34
C THR A 55 -30.93 18.04 -2.28
N ALA A 56 -31.58 18.95 -3.02
CA ALA A 56 -32.49 18.57 -4.11
C ALA A 56 -31.69 17.81 -5.19
N ARG A 57 -32.09 16.57 -5.48
CA ARG A 57 -31.46 15.69 -6.48
C ARG A 57 -32.34 15.59 -7.73
N THR A 58 -31.72 15.64 -8.91
CA THR A 58 -32.39 15.28 -10.17
C THR A 58 -32.52 13.75 -10.29
N PRO A 59 -33.42 13.22 -11.14
CA PRO A 59 -33.74 11.78 -11.22
C PRO A 59 -32.60 10.84 -11.69
N SER A 60 -31.36 11.33 -11.84
CA SER A 60 -30.17 10.52 -12.14
C SER A 60 -29.04 10.64 -11.11
N GLY A 61 -29.32 11.19 -9.93
CA GLY A 61 -28.48 10.94 -8.74
C GLY A 61 -27.14 11.68 -8.64
N PHE A 62 -26.91 12.72 -9.44
CA PHE A 62 -25.76 13.63 -9.25
C PHE A 62 -26.12 14.83 -8.36
N LEU A 63 -25.14 15.32 -7.59
CA LEU A 63 -25.27 16.49 -6.73
C LEU A 63 -25.27 17.77 -7.58
N ALA A 64 -26.31 18.60 -7.44
CA ALA A 64 -26.32 19.95 -7.98
C ALA A 64 -25.58 20.88 -7.01
N GLU A 65 -24.38 21.33 -7.37
CA GLU A 65 -23.67 22.38 -6.64
C GLU A 65 -23.70 23.68 -7.45
N ASP A 66 -24.23 24.71 -6.81
CA ASP A 66 -24.41 26.08 -7.30
C ASP A 66 -23.07 26.83 -7.16
N ILE A 67 -22.34 27.01 -8.27
CA ILE A 67 -21.15 27.85 -8.30
C ILE A 67 -21.60 29.29 -8.52
N SER A 68 -21.82 30.00 -7.41
CA SER A 68 -22.03 31.44 -7.41
C SER A 68 -21.12 32.12 -6.39
N SER A 69 -19.86 32.40 -6.79
CA SER A 69 -19.16 33.68 -6.52
C SER A 69 -17.67 33.68 -6.94
N ALA A 70 -17.40 33.88 -8.23
CA ALA A 70 -16.22 34.62 -8.69
C ALA A 70 -16.45 35.11 -10.13
N GLY A 71 -16.66 36.42 -10.30
CA GLY A 71 -16.58 37.08 -11.62
C GLY A 71 -17.93 37.36 -12.28
N ARG A 72 -18.55 38.49 -11.92
CA ARG A 72 -19.64 39.10 -12.70
C ARG A 72 -19.17 39.33 -14.15
N LYS A 73 -19.81 38.67 -15.12
CA LYS A 73 -19.83 39.10 -16.53
C LYS A 73 -21.27 39.33 -16.95
N ARG A 74 -21.53 40.50 -17.55
CA ARG A 74 -22.86 40.98 -17.99
C ARG A 74 -23.50 39.96 -18.96
N SER A 75 -24.82 39.74 -18.83
CA SER A 75 -25.56 38.81 -19.68
C SER A 75 -25.73 39.34 -21.11
N HIS A 76 -25.66 38.41 -22.06
CA HIS A 76 -25.74 38.60 -23.52
C HIS A 76 -27.12 39.11 -24.01
N ALA A 77 -28.12 39.17 -23.12
CA ALA A 77 -29.45 39.70 -23.44
C ALA A 77 -29.48 41.23 -23.67
N ALA A 78 -28.38 41.93 -23.41
CA ALA A 78 -28.30 43.39 -23.54
C ALA A 78 -27.62 43.88 -24.85
N LEU A 79 -27.21 43.01 -25.77
CA LEU A 79 -26.37 43.41 -26.92
C LEU A 79 -26.75 42.83 -28.29
N SER A 80 -27.95 42.30 -28.50
CA SER A 80 -28.37 41.92 -29.87
C SER A 80 -29.87 42.00 -30.09
N THR A 81 -30.38 43.22 -30.26
CA THR A 81 -31.55 43.46 -31.12
C THR A 81 -31.04 43.71 -32.53
N ALA A 82 -31.10 42.71 -33.39
CA ALA A 82 -30.96 42.87 -34.83
C ALA A 82 -32.18 42.25 -35.50
N ASN A 83 -33.17 43.10 -35.71
CA ASN A 83 -34.36 42.84 -36.50
C ASN A 83 -33.97 43.01 -37.98
N VAL A 84 -33.93 41.93 -38.76
CA VAL A 84 -33.89 42.01 -40.23
C VAL A 84 -34.80 40.89 -40.80
N PRO A 85 -35.83 41.24 -41.59
CA PRO A 85 -36.92 40.32 -41.94
C PRO A 85 -36.63 39.40 -43.15
N GLU A 86 -37.51 38.41 -43.25
CA GLU A 86 -37.63 37.37 -44.27
C GLU A 86 -37.79 37.94 -45.69
N THR A 87 -36.69 38.10 -46.44
CA THR A 87 -36.68 37.99 -47.91
C THR A 87 -35.24 38.12 -48.41
N SER A 88 -34.53 37.00 -48.56
CA SER A 88 -33.40 36.93 -49.48
C SER A 88 -33.34 35.55 -50.11
N ARG A 89 -33.68 35.52 -51.40
CA ARG A 89 -33.56 34.36 -52.29
C ARG A 89 -32.24 34.54 -53.03
N ASP A 90 -31.33 33.59 -52.92
CA ASP A 90 -30.50 33.27 -54.08
C ASP A 90 -30.15 31.78 -54.15
N ALA A 91 -30.19 31.29 -55.38
CA ALA A 91 -30.27 29.90 -55.78
C ALA A 91 -29.04 29.56 -56.63
N ARG A 92 -28.21 28.63 -56.15
CA ARG A 92 -27.45 27.73 -57.02
C ARG A 92 -27.05 26.44 -56.30
N ILE A 93 -28.06 25.58 -56.25
CA ILE A 93 -28.00 24.12 -56.19
C ILE A 93 -27.18 23.68 -57.43
N THR A 94 -26.25 22.73 -57.37
CA THR A 94 -26.54 21.29 -57.58
C THR A 94 -25.30 20.38 -57.47
N PRO A 95 -25.52 19.07 -57.24
CA PRO A 95 -24.67 18.21 -56.41
C PRO A 95 -23.94 17.13 -57.22
N THR A 96 -22.74 16.71 -56.79
CA THR A 96 -22.18 15.41 -57.19
C THR A 96 -21.24 14.82 -56.13
N LYS A 97 -21.56 13.58 -55.72
CA LYS A 97 -20.76 12.53 -55.05
C LYS A 97 -20.12 12.86 -53.69
N ASP A 98 -20.70 12.23 -52.66
CA ASP A 98 -20.30 12.23 -51.26
C ASP A 98 -19.14 11.24 -51.02
N ASP A 99 -17.95 11.60 -51.49
CA ASP A 99 -16.72 11.19 -50.81
C ASP A 99 -16.56 12.20 -49.66
N GLY A 100 -16.66 11.72 -48.41
CA GLY A 100 -16.71 12.57 -47.22
C GLY A 100 -15.70 13.72 -47.21
N ILE A 101 -16.02 14.79 -46.46
CA ILE A 101 -15.38 16.10 -46.48
C ILE A 101 -13.83 16.02 -46.47
N GLN A 102 -13.21 16.12 -47.65
CA GLN A 102 -11.77 16.35 -47.78
C GLN A 102 -11.54 17.82 -48.11
N PRO A 103 -10.87 18.59 -47.23
CA PRO A 103 -10.58 19.98 -47.54
C PRO A 103 -9.60 20.07 -48.73
N ALA A 104 -9.91 20.93 -49.69
CA ALA A 104 -9.03 21.18 -50.83
C ALA A 104 -7.63 21.60 -50.32
N ARG A 105 -6.56 21.10 -50.96
CA ARG A 105 -5.14 21.24 -50.52
C ARG A 105 -4.68 22.67 -50.20
N LYS A 106 -5.46 23.69 -50.57
CA LYS A 106 -5.20 25.13 -50.39
C LYS A 106 -5.85 25.73 -49.13
N PHE A 107 -6.78 25.04 -48.46
CA PHE A 107 -7.41 25.46 -47.20
C PHE A 107 -6.87 24.75 -45.96
N LYS A 108 -5.70 24.10 -46.09
CA LYS A 108 -5.03 23.34 -45.01
C LYS A 108 -4.54 24.18 -43.82
N LYS A 109 -4.86 25.48 -43.76
CA LYS A 109 -4.36 26.39 -42.72
C LYS A 109 -5.40 26.84 -41.71
N TYR A 110 -6.70 26.81 -41.98
CA TYR A 110 -7.72 27.06 -40.95
C TYR A 110 -8.98 26.26 -41.27
N VAL A 111 -9.27 25.26 -40.43
CA VAL A 111 -10.59 24.63 -40.35
C VAL A 111 -11.24 25.23 -39.12
N ASP A 112 -12.15 26.18 -39.32
CA ASP A 112 -12.97 26.70 -38.24
C ASP A 112 -13.99 25.62 -37.88
N HIS A 113 -13.81 25.01 -36.72
CA HIS A 113 -14.75 24.06 -36.18
C HIS A 113 -15.81 24.86 -35.40
N ASP A 114 -17.08 24.65 -35.74
CA ASP A 114 -18.21 25.23 -35.01
C ASP A 114 -18.31 24.56 -33.63
N PHE A 115 -17.60 25.10 -32.63
CA PHE A 115 -17.56 24.61 -31.26
C PHE A 115 -18.92 24.67 -30.54
N SER A 116 -19.94 25.29 -31.15
CA SER A 116 -21.31 25.26 -30.64
C SER A 116 -21.96 23.88 -30.83
N LYS A 117 -21.52 23.11 -31.83
CA LYS A 117 -22.08 21.78 -32.15
C LYS A 117 -21.21 20.63 -31.63
N MET A 118 -19.99 20.91 -31.21
CA MET A 118 -19.08 19.90 -30.68
C MET A 118 -19.36 19.72 -29.19
N THR A 119 -19.69 18.50 -28.79
CA THR A 119 -19.90 18.17 -27.38
C THR A 119 -18.52 18.11 -26.69
N ASP A 120 -18.24 19.08 -25.79
CA ASP A 120 -16.98 19.11 -25.04
C ASP A 120 -16.95 17.99 -24.00
N THR A 121 -16.26 16.90 -24.33
CA THR A 121 -16.07 15.75 -23.43
C THR A 121 -14.93 15.94 -22.42
N LYS A 122 -14.47 17.18 -22.16
CA LYS A 122 -13.49 17.55 -21.10
C LYS A 122 -12.31 16.57 -20.93
N GLY A 123 -11.86 15.95 -22.02
CA GLY A 123 -10.95 14.80 -21.92
C GLY A 123 -10.50 14.14 -23.22
N GLY A 124 -10.74 14.73 -24.39
CA GLY A 124 -10.16 14.25 -25.65
C GLY A 124 -10.72 12.94 -26.22
N PHE A 125 -11.89 12.48 -25.76
CA PHE A 125 -12.58 11.30 -26.31
C PHE A 125 -13.86 11.73 -27.07
N LEU A 126 -14.07 11.22 -28.28
CA LEU A 126 -15.31 11.43 -29.05
C LEU A 126 -16.50 10.79 -28.32
N SER A 127 -17.67 11.44 -28.35
CA SER A 127 -18.90 10.90 -27.76
C SER A 127 -19.40 9.68 -28.56
N ALA A 128 -20.20 8.81 -27.94
CA ALA A 128 -20.77 7.64 -28.64
C ALA A 128 -21.72 8.04 -29.81
N GLU A 129 -22.22 9.27 -29.78
CA GLU A 129 -23.08 9.85 -30.83
C GLU A 129 -22.24 10.36 -32.02
N ASP A 130 -21.02 10.85 -31.75
CA ASP A 130 -20.11 11.42 -32.76
C ASP A 130 -19.26 10.37 -33.50
N ASP A 131 -19.07 9.17 -32.92
CA ASP A 131 -18.36 8.05 -33.57
C ASP A 131 -19.23 6.76 -33.60
N PRO A 132 -20.14 6.65 -34.59
CA PRO A 132 -20.98 5.46 -34.78
C PRO A 132 -20.20 4.17 -35.11
N PHE A 133 -18.93 4.27 -35.48
CA PHE A 133 -18.10 3.13 -35.87
C PHE A 133 -17.17 2.66 -34.75
N ASN A 134 -17.18 3.33 -33.58
CA ASN A 134 -16.36 2.93 -32.45
C ASN A 134 -16.91 1.69 -31.73
N LYS A 135 -16.40 0.52 -32.12
CA LYS A 135 -16.83 -0.77 -31.59
C LYS A 135 -16.59 -0.93 -30.07
N ALA A 136 -15.68 -0.13 -29.47
CA ALA A 136 -15.41 -0.16 -28.03
C ALA A 136 -16.42 0.66 -27.21
N LEU A 137 -16.98 1.74 -27.77
CA LEU A 137 -18.02 2.55 -27.12
C LEU A 137 -19.43 1.95 -27.30
N HIS A 138 -19.67 1.28 -28.42
CA HIS A 138 -20.96 0.62 -28.74
C HIS A 138 -21.03 -0.85 -28.29
N ALA A 139 -19.96 -1.38 -27.67
CA ALA A 139 -20.02 -2.71 -27.09
C ALA A 139 -21.01 -2.71 -25.90
N PRO A 140 -21.98 -3.64 -25.86
CA PRO A 140 -22.85 -3.77 -24.69
C PRO A 140 -21.96 -4.05 -23.47
N LYS A 141 -22.07 -3.23 -22.42
CA LYS A 141 -21.31 -3.44 -21.18
C LYS A 141 -21.65 -4.83 -20.64
N GLU A 142 -20.64 -5.68 -20.48
CA GLU A 142 -20.81 -7.00 -19.87
C GLU A 142 -21.46 -6.86 -18.49
N GLY A 143 -22.73 -7.25 -18.36
CA GLY A 143 -23.47 -7.21 -17.11
C GLY A 143 -24.77 -6.41 -17.14
N GLU A 144 -25.06 -5.65 -18.20
CA GLU A 144 -26.34 -4.97 -18.32
C GLU A 144 -27.50 -5.94 -18.62
N LYS A 145 -28.64 -5.67 -18.01
CA LYS A 145 -29.87 -6.45 -18.14
C LYS A 145 -30.39 -6.36 -19.59
N PRO A 146 -30.64 -7.49 -20.28
CA PRO A 146 -31.22 -7.47 -21.62
C PRO A 146 -32.60 -6.78 -21.63
N ALA A 147 -32.84 -5.92 -22.63
CA ALA A 147 -34.05 -5.11 -22.74
C ALA A 147 -35.36 -5.92 -22.77
N HIS A 148 -35.29 -7.19 -23.20
CA HIS A 148 -36.45 -8.07 -23.35
C HIS A 148 -36.77 -8.92 -22.11
N MET A 149 -36.01 -8.79 -21.02
CA MET A 149 -36.16 -9.66 -19.84
C MET A 149 -36.62 -8.86 -18.62
N THR A 150 -37.37 -9.46 -17.70
CA THR A 150 -37.72 -8.80 -16.43
C THR A 150 -36.52 -8.78 -15.48
N LEU A 151 -36.49 -7.85 -14.51
CA LEU A 151 -35.37 -7.74 -13.57
C LEU A 151 -35.20 -9.02 -12.75
N LYS A 152 -36.32 -9.62 -12.30
CA LYS A 152 -36.37 -10.88 -11.57
C LYS A 152 -35.87 -12.07 -12.40
N GLU A 153 -36.21 -12.12 -13.69
CA GLU A 153 -35.69 -13.16 -14.58
C GLU A 153 -34.18 -13.00 -14.81
N TRP A 154 -33.69 -11.77 -14.93
CA TRP A 154 -32.26 -11.49 -15.06
C TRP A 154 -31.46 -11.92 -13.85
N GLU A 155 -31.94 -11.61 -12.65
CA GLU A 155 -31.36 -12.12 -11.40
C GLU A 155 -31.36 -13.65 -11.35
N ARG A 156 -32.48 -14.30 -11.74
CA ARG A 156 -32.57 -15.75 -11.80
C ARG A 156 -31.59 -16.35 -12.81
N HIS A 157 -31.43 -15.73 -13.98
CA HIS A 157 -30.51 -16.18 -15.01
C HIS A 157 -29.04 -16.01 -14.58
N GLN A 158 -28.70 -14.89 -13.94
CA GLN A 158 -27.38 -14.67 -13.34
C GLN A 158 -27.09 -15.69 -12.23
N LEU A 159 -28.08 -15.99 -11.40
CA LEU A 159 -27.96 -17.00 -10.33
C LEU A 159 -27.76 -18.41 -10.92
N LEU A 160 -28.54 -18.81 -11.94
CA LEU A 160 -28.36 -20.09 -12.63
C LEU A 160 -27.01 -20.18 -13.35
N LYS A 161 -26.56 -19.10 -14.01
CA LYS A 161 -25.25 -19.02 -14.63
C LYS A 161 -24.13 -19.15 -13.59
N GLY A 162 -24.30 -18.51 -12.43
CA GLY A 162 -23.40 -18.62 -11.29
C GLY A 162 -23.33 -20.04 -10.72
N LEU A 163 -24.48 -20.69 -10.50
CA LEU A 163 -24.56 -22.09 -10.04
C LEU A 163 -23.96 -23.05 -11.06
N ARG A 164 -24.16 -22.82 -12.36
CA ARG A 164 -23.55 -23.66 -13.42
C ARG A 164 -22.04 -23.49 -13.46
N ASN A 165 -21.54 -22.25 -13.38
CA ASN A 165 -20.11 -21.96 -13.36
C ASN A 165 -19.44 -22.56 -12.11
N ARG A 166 -20.11 -22.42 -10.97
CA ARG A 166 -19.73 -23.05 -9.71
C ARG A 166 -20.31 -24.47 -9.59
N LYS A 167 -20.66 -25.18 -10.68
CA LYS A 167 -21.21 -26.55 -10.70
C LYS A 167 -21.95 -27.01 -9.40
N GLU A 168 -22.84 -26.18 -8.89
CA GLU A 168 -23.44 -26.29 -7.55
C GLU A 168 -24.89 -26.76 -7.69
N GLY A 169 -25.31 -27.66 -6.81
CA GLY A 169 -26.68 -28.18 -6.77
C GLY A 169 -27.02 -29.05 -7.99
N LEU A 170 -27.96 -28.61 -8.82
CA LEU A 170 -28.44 -29.38 -9.98
C LEU A 170 -27.35 -29.63 -11.05
N PHE A 171 -26.28 -28.83 -11.03
CA PHE A 171 -25.16 -28.92 -11.97
C PHE A 171 -23.95 -29.67 -11.40
N GLU A 172 -24.09 -30.29 -10.22
CA GLU A 172 -23.02 -31.03 -9.58
C GLU A 172 -22.66 -32.31 -10.39
N PRO A 173 -21.39 -32.49 -10.80
CA PRO A 173 -20.95 -33.64 -11.59
C PRO A 173 -20.93 -34.90 -10.71
N GLY A 174 -22.06 -35.58 -10.59
CA GLY A 174 -22.16 -36.75 -9.71
C GLY A 174 -23.58 -37.22 -9.43
N LEU A 175 -24.59 -36.36 -9.60
CA LEU A 175 -26.00 -36.74 -9.47
C LEU A 175 -26.55 -37.54 -10.66
N GLY A 176 -25.78 -37.72 -11.73
CA GLY A 176 -26.14 -38.60 -12.84
C GLY A 176 -26.05 -40.08 -12.43
N LEU A 177 -27.06 -40.87 -12.78
CA LEU A 177 -27.18 -42.30 -12.43
C LEU A 177 -25.94 -43.16 -12.77
N GLY A 178 -25.08 -42.75 -13.71
CA GLY A 178 -23.84 -43.45 -14.08
C GLY A 178 -22.55 -42.96 -13.40
N ALA A 179 -22.59 -41.86 -12.64
CA ALA A 179 -21.41 -41.29 -11.98
C ALA A 179 -21.13 -41.94 -10.61
N LYS A 180 -22.13 -42.57 -9.99
CA LYS A 180 -22.00 -43.20 -8.67
C LYS A 180 -21.03 -44.38 -8.63
N GLU A 181 -20.88 -45.14 -9.71
CA GLU A 181 -20.00 -46.32 -9.74
C GLU A 181 -18.54 -45.99 -10.05
N LYS A 182 -18.26 -44.82 -10.65
CA LYS A 182 -16.91 -44.34 -10.95
C LYS A 182 -16.53 -43.07 -10.17
N GLY A 183 -17.40 -42.64 -9.26
CA GLY A 183 -17.24 -41.43 -8.47
C GLY A 183 -16.02 -41.54 -7.59
N LYS A 184 -15.19 -40.51 -7.60
CA LYS A 184 -14.06 -40.40 -6.68
C LYS A 184 -14.60 -40.39 -5.25
N LYS A 185 -13.78 -40.83 -4.30
CA LYS A 185 -14.13 -40.87 -2.87
C LYS A 185 -13.21 -39.94 -2.10
N CYS A 186 -13.75 -39.30 -1.06
CA CYS A 186 -12.97 -38.46 -0.16
C CYS A 186 -11.80 -39.26 0.44
N ARG A 187 -10.60 -38.70 0.37
CA ARG A 187 -9.36 -39.31 0.87
C ARG A 187 -9.40 -39.67 2.36
N GLU A 188 -10.11 -38.89 3.17
CA GLU A 188 -10.12 -39.06 4.64
C GLU A 188 -11.26 -39.96 5.14
N CYS A 189 -12.47 -39.83 4.60
CA CYS A 189 -13.66 -40.54 5.11
C CYS A 189 -14.33 -41.49 4.11
N GLY A 190 -13.88 -41.52 2.86
CA GLY A 190 -14.46 -42.38 1.82
C GLY A 190 -15.85 -41.95 1.32
N SER A 191 -16.38 -40.80 1.76
CA SER A 191 -17.65 -40.25 1.27
C SER A 191 -17.59 -39.92 -0.23
N LEU A 192 -18.72 -40.05 -0.92
CA LEU A 192 -18.89 -39.67 -2.33
C LEU A 192 -19.15 -38.16 -2.51
N GLU A 193 -19.39 -37.41 -1.43
CA GLU A 193 -19.64 -35.97 -1.43
C GLU A 193 -18.32 -35.17 -1.53
N ILE A 194 -17.69 -35.10 -2.70
CA ILE A 194 -16.44 -34.36 -2.90
C ILE A 194 -16.70 -32.90 -3.31
N ASP A 195 -15.85 -31.99 -2.83
CA ASP A 195 -15.78 -30.63 -3.36
C ASP A 195 -15.07 -30.64 -4.73
N TRP A 196 -15.85 -30.56 -5.80
CA TRP A 196 -15.37 -30.60 -7.19
C TRP A 196 -14.49 -29.40 -7.54
N GLN A 197 -14.59 -28.26 -6.84
CA GLN A 197 -13.68 -27.13 -7.05
C GLN A 197 -12.26 -27.49 -6.55
N TRP A 198 -12.17 -28.27 -5.47
CA TRP A 198 -10.91 -28.77 -4.94
C TRP A 198 -10.29 -29.85 -5.82
N GLU A 199 -11.12 -30.71 -6.37
CA GLU A 199 -10.71 -31.68 -7.38
C GLU A 199 -10.19 -30.98 -8.65
N ASP A 200 -10.91 -29.99 -9.18
CA ASP A 200 -10.52 -29.32 -10.42
C ASP A 200 -9.22 -28.53 -10.27
N VAL A 201 -9.07 -27.77 -9.17
CA VAL A 201 -7.94 -26.86 -8.94
C VAL A 201 -6.74 -27.58 -8.34
N PHE A 202 -6.93 -28.28 -7.22
CA PHE A 202 -5.83 -28.88 -6.45
C PHE A 202 -5.60 -30.36 -6.76
N LYS A 203 -6.47 -30.98 -7.58
CA LYS A 203 -6.46 -32.43 -7.83
C LYS A 203 -6.59 -33.24 -6.53
N CYS A 204 -7.30 -32.68 -5.54
CA CYS A 204 -7.48 -33.28 -4.23
C CYS A 204 -8.95 -33.63 -3.99
N ASP A 205 -9.22 -34.93 -3.82
CA ASP A 205 -10.56 -35.46 -3.58
C ASP A 205 -10.91 -35.39 -2.09
N ILE A 206 -11.57 -34.32 -1.66
CA ILE A 206 -11.98 -34.14 -0.26
C ILE A 206 -13.41 -33.62 -0.10
N CYS A 207 -14.10 -34.10 0.93
CA CYS A 207 -15.42 -33.60 1.29
C CYS A 207 -15.33 -32.37 2.21
N HIS A 208 -16.37 -31.54 2.20
CA HIS A 208 -16.43 -30.33 3.04
C HIS A 208 -16.24 -30.62 4.54
N ARG A 209 -16.82 -31.73 5.04
CA ARG A 209 -16.69 -32.12 6.44
C ARG A 209 -15.24 -32.43 6.84
N CYS A 210 -14.48 -33.07 5.97
CA CYS A 210 -13.08 -33.41 6.25
C CYS A 210 -12.17 -32.19 6.12
N LYS A 211 -12.49 -31.27 5.21
CA LYS A 211 -11.80 -29.99 5.10
C LYS A 211 -11.88 -29.19 6.40
N GLU A 212 -13.03 -29.15 7.06
CA GLU A 212 -13.21 -28.47 8.36
C GLU A 212 -12.60 -29.24 9.53
N LYS A 213 -12.58 -30.58 9.48
CA LYS A 213 -12.00 -31.42 10.53
C LYS A 213 -10.47 -31.37 10.59
N TYR A 214 -9.82 -31.19 9.45
CA TYR A 214 -8.36 -31.24 9.31
C TYR A 214 -7.80 -29.95 8.67
N PRO A 215 -7.97 -28.78 9.33
CA PRO A 215 -7.45 -27.52 8.82
C PRO A 215 -5.92 -27.50 8.74
N GLU A 216 -5.22 -28.30 9.54
CA GLU A 216 -3.77 -28.42 9.50
C GLU A 216 -3.24 -29.04 8.19
N LYS A 217 -4.08 -29.73 7.42
CA LYS A 217 -3.71 -30.27 6.09
C LYS A 217 -4.39 -29.51 4.96
N TYR A 218 -5.68 -29.22 5.14
CA TYR A 218 -6.55 -28.69 4.09
C TYR A 218 -6.93 -27.22 4.29
N SER A 219 -6.21 -26.47 5.13
CA SER A 219 -6.31 -25.01 5.12
C SER A 219 -5.67 -24.42 3.86
N LEU A 220 -6.25 -23.33 3.37
CA LEU A 220 -5.72 -22.57 2.26
C LEU A 220 -4.79 -21.48 2.77
N LEU A 221 -3.60 -21.41 2.19
CA LEU A 221 -2.59 -20.41 2.47
C LEU A 221 -2.58 -19.36 1.38
N THR A 222 -2.52 -18.10 1.76
CA THR A 222 -2.25 -17.01 0.83
C THR A 222 -0.81 -17.08 0.31
N LYS A 223 -0.57 -16.49 -0.87
CA LYS A 223 0.78 -16.38 -1.43
C LYS A 223 1.82 -15.82 -0.44
N THR A 224 1.41 -14.82 0.37
CA THR A 224 2.26 -14.21 1.39
C THR A 224 2.59 -15.17 2.51
N GLU A 225 1.59 -15.91 3.02
CA GLU A 225 1.81 -16.91 4.06
C GLU A 225 2.71 -18.05 3.55
N ALA A 226 2.48 -18.56 2.34
CA ALA A 226 3.33 -19.59 1.75
C ALA A 226 4.80 -19.12 1.57
N LYS A 227 5.00 -17.84 1.26
CA LYS A 227 6.32 -17.23 1.11
C LYS A 227 7.02 -16.99 2.45
N ASP A 228 6.28 -16.56 3.47
CA ASP A 228 6.84 -16.21 4.78
C ASP A 228 7.06 -17.45 5.66
N ASP A 229 6.11 -18.39 5.68
CA ASP A 229 6.15 -19.58 6.55
C ASP A 229 7.06 -20.69 5.97
N TYR A 230 6.99 -20.93 4.66
CA TYR A 230 7.77 -21.99 3.99
C TYR A 230 8.96 -21.48 3.20
N LEU A 231 9.22 -20.16 3.29
CA LEU A 231 10.37 -19.50 2.68
C LEU A 231 10.46 -19.76 1.16
N LEU A 232 9.31 -19.91 0.51
CA LEU A 232 9.16 -20.13 -0.93
C LEU A 232 9.42 -18.87 -1.74
N THR A 233 9.89 -19.02 -2.97
CA THR A 233 10.15 -17.88 -3.87
C THR A 233 8.96 -17.60 -4.77
N ASP A 234 8.89 -16.36 -5.27
CA ASP A 234 7.81 -15.94 -6.18
C ASP A 234 7.74 -16.72 -7.50
N PRO A 235 8.86 -17.15 -8.13
CA PRO A 235 8.81 -18.00 -9.31
C PRO A 235 8.19 -19.38 -9.03
N GLU A 236 8.58 -20.03 -7.92
CA GLU A 236 8.04 -21.33 -7.51
C GLU A 236 6.53 -21.27 -7.26
N LEU A 237 6.05 -20.19 -6.62
CA LEU A 237 4.63 -20.00 -6.33
C LEU A 237 3.80 -19.57 -7.54
N LYS A 238 4.42 -19.07 -8.62
CA LYS A 238 3.71 -18.69 -9.84
C LYS A 238 3.55 -19.86 -10.81
N ASP A 239 4.34 -20.90 -10.65
CA ASP A 239 4.27 -22.10 -11.48
C ASP A 239 3.08 -22.97 -11.07
N ALA A 240 2.05 -22.99 -11.90
CA ALA A 240 0.82 -23.73 -11.66
C ALA A 240 0.99 -25.25 -11.81
N GLU A 241 2.02 -25.72 -12.51
CA GLU A 241 2.32 -27.15 -12.62
C GLU A 241 2.95 -27.67 -11.33
N LEU A 242 3.78 -26.83 -10.70
CA LEU A 242 4.47 -27.14 -9.46
C LEU A 242 3.52 -27.05 -8.25
N LEU A 243 2.82 -25.93 -8.13
CA LEU A 243 1.92 -25.63 -7.03
C LEU A 243 0.60 -25.07 -7.58
N PRO A 244 -0.44 -25.92 -7.71
CA PRO A 244 -1.76 -25.48 -8.11
C PRO A 244 -2.31 -24.44 -7.12
N HIS A 245 -2.98 -23.41 -7.65
CA HIS A 245 -3.53 -22.34 -6.84
C HIS A 245 -4.95 -21.97 -7.26
N LEU A 246 -5.73 -21.51 -6.28
CA LEU A 246 -7.06 -20.97 -6.47
C LEU A 246 -6.98 -19.44 -6.46
N SER A 247 -7.33 -18.81 -7.58
CA SER A 247 -7.46 -17.35 -7.65
C SER A 247 -8.81 -16.90 -7.06
N LYS A 248 -8.77 -15.94 -6.13
CA LYS A 248 -9.96 -15.28 -5.58
C LYS A 248 -9.78 -13.75 -5.62
N PRO A 249 -10.84 -12.98 -5.88
CA PRO A 249 -10.79 -11.53 -5.80
C PRO A 249 -10.27 -11.08 -4.43
N ASN A 250 -9.41 -10.07 -4.42
CA ASN A 250 -8.82 -9.58 -3.18
C ASN A 250 -9.93 -9.03 -2.25
N PRO A 251 -10.02 -9.50 -0.98
CA PRO A 251 -11.08 -9.10 -0.06
C PRO A 251 -11.06 -7.61 0.30
N HIS A 252 -9.93 -6.93 0.15
CA HIS A 252 -9.83 -5.50 0.41
C HIS A 252 -10.41 -4.66 -0.73
N LYS A 253 -10.02 -4.96 -1.98
CA LYS A 253 -10.51 -4.27 -3.17
C LYS A 253 -10.48 -5.22 -4.37
N SER A 254 -11.62 -5.36 -5.05
CA SER A 254 -11.77 -6.27 -6.20
C SER A 254 -10.94 -5.89 -7.44
N HIS A 255 -10.52 -4.63 -7.56
CA HIS A 255 -9.66 -4.19 -8.67
C HIS A 255 -8.15 -4.40 -8.41
N TRP A 256 -7.78 -4.82 -7.20
CA TRP A 256 -6.40 -5.22 -6.91
C TRP A 256 -6.11 -6.59 -7.49
N HIS A 257 -4.84 -6.93 -7.59
CA HIS A 257 -4.43 -8.26 -8.01
C HIS A 257 -5.11 -9.33 -7.14
N ASP A 258 -5.65 -10.34 -7.81
CA ASP A 258 -6.31 -11.46 -7.16
C ASP A 258 -5.38 -12.16 -6.17
N MET A 259 -5.98 -12.64 -5.10
CA MET A 259 -5.30 -13.44 -4.10
C MET A 259 -5.15 -14.87 -4.61
N MET A 260 -3.92 -15.38 -4.58
CA MET A 260 -3.63 -16.78 -4.88
C MET A 260 -3.66 -17.57 -3.57
N LEU A 261 -4.48 -18.61 -3.54
CA LEU A 261 -4.65 -19.52 -2.42
C LEU A 261 -4.07 -20.90 -2.77
N PHE A 262 -3.15 -21.36 -1.93
CA PHE A 262 -2.44 -22.64 -2.06
C PHE A 262 -2.91 -23.63 -1.01
N LEU A 263 -2.80 -24.92 -1.31
CA LEU A 263 -3.17 -25.96 -0.37
C LEU A 263 -2.00 -26.30 0.57
N ARG A 264 -2.21 -26.16 1.89
CA ARG A 264 -1.16 -26.29 2.90
C ARG A 264 -0.33 -27.58 2.76
N TYR A 265 -0.96 -28.76 2.69
CA TYR A 265 -0.19 -30.00 2.60
C TYR A 265 0.67 -30.09 1.32
N GLN A 266 0.21 -29.53 0.19
CA GLN A 266 0.98 -29.54 -1.06
C GLN A 266 2.21 -28.63 -0.97
N VAL A 267 2.02 -27.46 -0.33
CA VAL A 267 3.10 -26.51 -0.04
C VAL A 267 4.13 -27.15 0.89
N GLU A 268 3.69 -27.81 1.95
CA GLU A 268 4.54 -28.55 2.90
C GLU A 268 5.32 -29.67 2.21
N GLU A 269 4.63 -30.51 1.42
CA GLU A 269 5.28 -31.58 0.66
C GLU A 269 6.35 -31.02 -0.28
N TYR A 270 6.08 -29.94 -1.01
CA TYR A 270 7.08 -29.31 -1.88
C TYR A 270 8.24 -28.70 -1.09
N ALA A 271 7.94 -27.95 -0.02
CA ALA A 271 8.93 -27.27 0.80
C ALA A 271 9.87 -28.28 1.47
N PHE A 272 9.32 -29.31 2.10
CA PHE A 272 10.11 -30.32 2.80
C PHE A 272 10.80 -31.28 1.84
N LYS A 273 10.16 -31.71 0.74
CA LYS A 273 10.75 -32.73 -0.13
C LYS A 273 11.74 -32.17 -1.14
N THR A 274 11.41 -31.04 -1.77
CA THR A 274 12.16 -30.53 -2.92
C THR A 274 13.10 -29.41 -2.53
N LYS A 275 12.63 -28.46 -1.70
CA LYS A 275 13.39 -27.23 -1.44
C LYS A 275 14.38 -27.35 -0.28
N TRP A 276 13.91 -27.81 0.86
CA TRP A 276 14.67 -27.81 2.11
C TRP A 276 15.14 -29.21 2.53
N GLY A 277 14.53 -30.27 2.01
CA GLY A 277 14.86 -31.68 2.29
C GLY A 277 14.28 -32.21 3.62
N SER A 278 14.05 -31.34 4.61
CA SER A 278 13.39 -31.70 5.87
C SER A 278 12.77 -30.47 6.54
N ALA A 279 11.87 -30.71 7.50
CA ALA A 279 11.32 -29.63 8.33
C ALA A 279 12.41 -28.97 9.19
N GLU A 280 13.33 -29.76 9.75
CA GLU A 280 14.45 -29.26 10.56
C GLU A 280 15.37 -28.32 9.77
N ALA A 281 15.59 -28.59 8.47
CA ALA A 281 16.39 -27.73 7.62
C ALA A 281 15.70 -26.39 7.32
N LEU A 282 14.37 -26.38 7.18
CA LEU A 282 13.59 -25.15 7.03
C LEU A 282 13.69 -24.30 8.31
N ASP A 283 13.52 -24.92 9.48
CA ASP A 283 13.63 -24.23 10.78
C ASP A 283 15.03 -23.64 10.99
N ALA A 284 16.07 -24.40 10.67
CA ALA A 284 17.45 -23.91 10.74
C ALA A 284 17.72 -22.73 9.79
N GLU A 285 17.07 -22.69 8.62
CA GLU A 285 17.18 -21.56 7.70
C GLU A 285 16.42 -20.33 8.22
N PHE A 286 15.24 -20.56 8.78
CA PHE A 286 14.43 -19.52 9.41
C PHE A 286 15.19 -18.83 10.55
N GLU A 287 15.80 -19.60 11.45
CA GLU A 287 16.62 -19.07 12.54
C GLU A 287 17.81 -18.24 12.02
N LYS A 288 18.48 -18.71 10.96
CA LYS A 288 19.55 -17.94 10.30
C LYS A 288 19.03 -16.61 9.75
N ARG A 289 17.89 -16.61 9.05
CA ARG A 289 17.29 -15.37 8.50
C ARG A 289 16.91 -14.38 9.59
N GLU A 290 16.33 -14.85 10.69
CA GLU A 290 15.96 -13.97 11.81
C GLU A 290 17.20 -13.43 12.54
N ALA A 291 18.24 -14.24 12.73
CA ALA A 291 19.51 -13.77 13.27
C ALA A 291 20.15 -12.69 12.38
N ASP A 292 20.18 -12.90 11.06
CA ASP A 292 20.71 -11.93 10.09
C ASP A 292 19.87 -10.67 10.00
N LYS A 293 18.55 -10.78 10.12
CA LYS A 293 17.63 -9.63 10.17
C LYS A 293 17.85 -8.82 11.44
N LYS A 294 18.06 -9.47 12.59
CA LYS A 294 18.42 -8.81 13.85
C LYS A 294 19.75 -8.10 13.73
N LYS A 295 20.80 -8.77 13.23
CA LYS A 295 22.12 -8.18 12.99
C LYS A 295 22.04 -6.96 12.07
N ARG A 296 21.35 -7.06 10.93
CA ARG A 296 21.15 -5.93 10.00
C ARG A 296 20.41 -4.76 10.65
N LYS A 297 19.44 -5.01 11.53
CA LYS A 297 18.75 -3.94 12.28
C LYS A 297 19.70 -3.27 13.29
N GLU A 298 20.49 -4.05 14.00
CA GLU A 298 21.50 -3.53 14.95
C GLU A 298 22.57 -2.71 14.25
N ASP A 299 23.09 -3.18 13.11
CA ASP A 299 24.10 -2.47 12.34
C ASP A 299 23.55 -1.16 11.75
N LYS A 300 22.32 -1.19 11.23
CA LYS A 300 21.61 0.03 10.81
C LYS A 300 21.43 1.01 11.97
N PHE A 301 21.11 0.52 13.16
CA PHE A 301 20.97 1.36 14.35
C PHE A 301 22.31 1.97 14.78
N LYS A 302 23.38 1.18 14.82
CA LYS A 302 24.75 1.63 15.12
C LYS A 302 25.24 2.66 14.09
N SER A 303 25.00 2.42 12.80
CA SER A 303 25.34 3.36 11.73
C SER A 303 24.60 4.68 11.90
N LYS A 304 23.28 4.66 12.17
CA LYS A 304 22.48 5.86 12.44
C LYS A 304 22.96 6.61 13.68
N LEU A 305 23.37 5.91 14.74
CA LEU A 305 23.96 6.52 15.93
C LEU A 305 25.31 7.20 15.63
N GLN A 306 26.18 6.56 14.84
CA GLN A 306 27.44 7.16 14.43
C GLN A 306 27.22 8.38 13.53
N GLU A 307 26.27 8.31 12.61
CA GLU A 307 25.88 9.45 11.76
C GLU A 307 25.33 10.60 12.60
N LEU A 308 24.47 10.32 13.58
CA LEU A 308 23.95 11.31 14.51
C LEU A 308 25.09 11.95 15.32
N LYS A 309 26.01 11.15 15.88
CA LYS A 309 27.20 11.65 16.61
C LYS A 309 28.07 12.55 15.72
N LYS A 310 28.31 12.15 14.47
CA LYS A 310 29.06 12.96 13.49
C LYS A 310 28.34 14.29 13.24
N LYS A 311 27.02 14.26 13.01
CA LYS A 311 26.21 15.46 12.77
C LYS A 311 26.25 16.42 13.96
N THR A 312 26.04 15.92 15.18
CA THR A 312 26.11 16.75 16.40
C THR A 312 27.51 17.27 16.67
N ARG A 313 28.57 16.48 16.43
CA ARG A 313 29.98 16.95 16.55
C ARG A 313 30.29 18.07 15.57
N THR A 314 29.85 17.95 14.32
CA THR A 314 30.05 19.01 13.32
C THR A 314 29.25 20.27 13.64
N GLU A 315 28.06 20.15 14.24
CA GLU A 315 27.27 21.29 14.70
C GLU A 315 27.93 21.99 15.89
N ALA A 316 28.40 21.24 16.89
CA ALA A 316 29.13 21.77 18.03
C ALA A 316 30.42 22.48 17.60
N TYR A 317 31.18 21.88 16.66
CA TYR A 317 32.37 22.52 16.09
C TYR A 317 32.02 23.81 15.33
N ARG A 318 30.97 23.80 14.49
CA ARG A 318 30.49 25.01 13.80
C ARG A 318 29.97 26.07 14.77
N ARG A 319 29.35 25.68 15.89
CA ARG A 319 28.85 26.59 16.92
C ARG A 319 30.01 27.20 17.73
N ASN A 320 31.03 26.41 18.06
CA ASN A 320 32.24 26.90 18.72
C ASN A 320 33.03 27.86 17.82
N ASN A 321 33.13 27.54 16.52
CA ASN A 321 33.77 28.41 15.52
C ASN A 321 32.95 29.68 15.19
N ARG A 322 31.66 29.72 15.55
CA ARG A 322 30.82 30.94 15.50
C ARG A 322 30.79 31.70 16.83
N GLY A 323 31.09 31.04 17.95
CA GLY A 323 31.02 31.59 19.31
C GLY A 323 32.33 32.19 19.83
N GLY A 324 33.47 31.92 19.19
CA GLY A 324 34.77 32.49 19.56
C GLY A 324 35.43 33.21 18.39
N GLY A 325 35.40 34.55 18.41
CA GLY A 325 36.40 35.45 17.83
C GLY A 325 36.78 35.29 16.34
N LYS A 326 36.28 36.24 15.53
CA LYS A 326 36.73 36.62 14.17
C LYS A 326 36.54 35.59 13.05
N VAL A 327 35.78 36.01 12.05
CA VAL A 327 35.59 35.33 10.76
C VAL A 327 36.90 35.39 9.99
N GLY A 328 37.77 34.39 10.16
CA GLY A 328 38.97 34.23 9.35
C GLY A 328 38.59 33.88 7.91
N GLN A 329 39.07 34.67 6.95
CA GLN A 329 38.86 34.48 5.51
C GLN A 329 39.74 33.31 5.01
N PHE A 330 39.33 32.63 3.93
CA PHE A 330 40.13 31.56 3.32
C PHE A 330 41.53 32.08 2.97
N GLY A 331 42.55 31.63 3.73
CA GLY A 331 43.91 32.17 3.72
C GLY A 331 44.42 32.64 5.09
N ASP A 332 43.55 32.78 6.10
CA ASP A 332 43.98 33.12 7.46
C ASP A 332 44.63 31.91 8.15
N ARG A 333 45.82 32.15 8.74
CA ARG A 333 46.60 31.15 9.48
C ARG A 333 45.84 30.76 10.75
N ILE A 334 45.19 29.60 10.72
CA ILE A 334 44.55 29.00 11.90
C ILE A 334 45.63 28.50 12.86
N GLY A 335 45.81 29.21 13.98
CA GLY A 335 46.19 28.63 15.27
C GLY A 335 47.69 28.46 15.56
N GLY A 336 48.13 29.17 16.62
CA GLY A 336 49.21 28.77 17.53
C GLY A 336 50.57 28.51 16.90
N GLY A 337 51.43 29.54 16.89
CA GLY A 337 52.84 29.35 16.63
C GLY A 337 53.40 28.24 17.52
N LYS A 338 54.22 27.37 16.94
CA LYS A 338 55.08 26.47 17.71
C LYS A 338 55.87 27.36 18.67
N HIS A 339 55.59 27.29 19.96
CA HIS A 339 56.46 27.87 20.97
C HIS A 339 57.32 26.74 21.51
N GLU A 340 58.56 27.05 21.83
CA GLU A 340 59.49 26.11 22.43
C GLU A 340 59.15 26.01 23.92
N HIS A 341 58.95 24.77 24.41
CA HIS A 341 58.52 24.58 25.79
C HIS A 341 59.67 24.89 26.75
N GLU A 342 59.61 26.05 27.39
CA GLU A 342 60.43 26.35 28.56
C GLU A 342 59.74 25.78 29.81
N TRP A 343 60.35 24.76 30.42
CA TRP A 343 59.80 24.03 31.56
C TRP A 343 60.15 24.76 32.86
N GLY A 344 59.13 25.03 33.67
CA GLY A 344 59.27 25.64 34.99
C GLY A 344 59.81 24.67 36.04
N GLN A 345 59.83 25.13 37.29
CA GLN A 345 60.36 24.38 38.43
C GLN A 345 59.60 23.06 38.64
N THR A 346 60.35 21.96 38.82
CA THR A 346 59.79 20.64 39.11
C THR A 346 59.08 20.64 40.46
N VAL A 347 57.85 20.15 40.49
CA VAL A 347 57.06 19.95 41.72
C VAL A 347 56.76 18.48 41.86
N GLU A 348 57.05 17.90 43.03
CA GLU A 348 56.69 16.51 43.34
C GLU A 348 55.19 16.46 43.69
N ASN A 349 54.43 15.66 42.93
CA ASN A 349 53.04 15.39 43.25
C ASN A 349 52.95 14.35 44.38
N ALA A 350 51.80 14.31 45.06
CA ALA A 350 51.53 13.44 46.21
C ALA A 350 51.75 11.93 45.92
N ASP A 351 51.82 11.55 44.64
CA ASP A 351 52.04 10.18 44.16
C ASP A 351 53.53 9.86 43.90
N GLY A 352 54.46 10.74 44.27
CA GLY A 352 55.91 10.52 44.16
C GLY A 352 56.50 10.74 42.76
N ASN A 353 55.68 11.22 41.81
CA ASN A 353 56.10 11.58 40.46
C ASN A 353 56.50 13.06 40.40
N SER A 354 57.63 13.35 39.75
CA SER A 354 58.10 14.71 39.53
C SER A 354 57.44 15.30 38.27
N VAL A 355 56.73 16.42 38.41
CA VAL A 355 55.97 17.05 37.31
C VAL A 355 56.56 18.42 36.99
N LYS A 356 56.82 18.68 35.71
CA LYS A 356 57.25 19.98 35.19
C LYS A 356 56.12 20.62 34.41
N THR A 357 55.82 21.88 34.70
CA THR A 357 54.80 22.67 33.98
C THR A 357 55.48 23.71 33.09
N CYS A 358 55.10 23.78 31.82
CA CYS A 358 55.59 24.78 30.88
C CYS A 358 55.03 26.18 31.25
N VAL A 359 55.91 27.17 31.30
CA VAL A 359 55.60 28.52 31.80
C VAL A 359 54.64 29.29 30.89
N GLU A 360 54.68 29.03 29.57
CA GLU A 360 53.89 29.79 28.61
C GLU A 360 52.52 29.18 28.30
N CYS A 361 52.40 27.85 28.30
CA CYS A 361 51.17 27.15 27.90
C CYS A 361 50.53 26.27 28.98
N GLY A 362 51.19 26.09 30.13
CA GLY A 362 50.66 25.28 31.23
C GLY A 362 50.60 23.78 30.92
N MET A 363 51.37 23.29 29.94
CA MET A 363 51.50 21.86 29.67
C MET A 363 52.30 21.19 30.79
N GLU A 364 51.83 20.05 31.30
CA GLU A 364 52.49 19.28 32.37
C GLU A 364 53.11 18.01 31.79
N VAL A 365 54.36 17.72 32.17
CA VAL A 365 55.08 16.50 31.81
C VAL A 365 55.57 15.81 33.09
N GLU A 366 55.22 14.54 33.23
CA GLU A 366 55.70 13.68 34.33
C GLU A 366 57.03 13.04 33.92
N GLU A 367 58.08 13.30 34.69
CA GLU A 367 59.37 12.61 34.57
C GLU A 367 59.47 11.55 35.67
N LEU A 368 59.53 10.28 35.26
CA LEU A 368 59.91 9.15 36.10
C LEU A 368 61.43 9.01 36.03
N GLU A 369 62.13 9.44 37.07
CA GLU A 369 63.55 9.09 37.26
C GLU A 369 63.64 7.59 37.60
N PHE A 370 64.42 6.84 36.80
CA PHE A 370 64.65 5.40 36.97
C PHE A 370 65.93 5.10 37.75
#